data_AF-A0AAJ0BIQ6-F1
#
_entry.id   AF-A0AAJ0BIQ6-F1
#
_cell.length_a   1.000
_cell.length_b   1.000
_cell.length_c   1.000
_cell.angle_alpha   90.00
_cell.angle_beta   90.00
_cell.angle_gamma   90.00
#
_symmetry.space_group_name_H-M   'P 1'
#
loop_
_entity.id
_entity.type
_entity.pdbx_description
1 polymer ?
#
loop_
_entity_poly.entity_id
_entity_poly.type
_entity_poly.pdbx_seq_one_letter_code
_entity_poly.pdbx_strand_id
1 'polypeptide(L)'
;MLQPQLRPLLSRTANICQNLFGLNIARSYAARAKRREKEENATAVVRVENESVVLRTYKPRTPGLRHLKRPINDHLWKGRPYLPLTYPKKGHSKGGRNNSGVITVRHRGGGAKRRIRTVDFIRWAPGPHLVERIEYDPGRSAHIALLTNQANGKKSYIVAADGMRAGDVVQSYRSGIPKDLLDSMGGVVDPGVLASKTCWRGNCLPVHMIPVGTTVYNVGSRPTAGAVFCRSAGTYATIVSKEEETREDGTRVMTGKFVTVRLQSGEIRKISKDACATIGVASNIHHQHRQLGKAGRSRWLNIRPTVRGVAMNAFEHPHGGGRGKSKGNRNPVSPWGIPTKSGYKTRRKRNVNKWVVTPRVRNMGKRRAKKSQ
;
A
#
# COMPACT_ATOMS: atom_id res chain seq x y z
N MET A 1 19.76 -46.71 -55.10
CA MET A 1 19.19 -48.06 -55.28
C MET A 1 18.82 -48.57 -53.90
N LEU A 2 17.53 -48.44 -53.56
CA LEU A 2 16.57 -49.53 -53.35
C LEU A 2 16.61 -50.09 -51.92
N GLN A 3 15.54 -49.76 -51.17
CA GLN A 3 15.07 -50.42 -49.94
C GLN A 3 14.62 -51.88 -50.26
N PRO A 4 13.82 -52.59 -49.43
CA PRO A 4 13.58 -52.63 -47.96
C PRO A 4 13.69 -54.10 -47.47
N GLN A 5 13.20 -54.45 -46.27
CA GLN A 5 12.32 -55.63 -46.04
C GLN A 5 11.66 -55.54 -44.64
N LEU A 6 10.44 -56.07 -44.56
CA LEU A 6 9.37 -55.82 -43.59
C LEU A 6 9.21 -56.93 -42.52
N ARG A 7 8.38 -56.61 -41.51
CA ARG A 7 7.79 -57.41 -40.39
C ARG A 7 7.21 -58.80 -40.74
N PRO A 8 6.88 -59.68 -39.75
CA PRO A 8 5.55 -59.72 -39.05
C PRO A 8 5.67 -60.05 -37.52
N LEU A 9 4.86 -59.57 -36.56
CA LEU A 9 3.45 -59.80 -36.19
C LEU A 9 2.99 -61.26 -36.07
N LEU A 10 2.65 -61.68 -34.83
CA LEU A 10 1.67 -62.71 -34.39
C LEU A 10 1.75 -62.71 -32.83
N SER A 11 0.76 -63.06 -31.99
CA SER A 11 -0.70 -63.00 -31.99
C SER A 11 -1.15 -63.50 -30.61
N ARG A 12 -2.16 -62.84 -30.02
CA ARG A 12 -3.21 -63.31 -29.08
C ARG A 12 -2.99 -64.63 -28.30
N THR A 13 -3.25 -64.58 -26.99
CA THR A 13 -4.42 -65.28 -26.40
C THR A 13 -4.85 -64.59 -25.11
N ALA A 14 -6.15 -64.31 -25.04
CA ALA A 14 -6.88 -63.95 -23.83
C ALA A 14 -7.16 -65.21 -23.00
N ASN A 15 -7.26 -65.08 -21.68
CA ASN A 15 -8.06 -65.99 -20.86
C ASN A 15 -8.77 -65.21 -19.75
N ILE A 16 -10.03 -65.58 -19.59
CA ILE A 16 -11.12 -64.99 -18.81
C ILE A 16 -11.47 -66.00 -17.69
N CYS A 17 -12.13 -65.53 -16.63
CA CYS A 17 -12.89 -66.28 -15.60
C CYS A 17 -12.06 -66.96 -14.49
N GLN A 18 -12.50 -67.06 -13.22
CA GLN A 18 -13.64 -66.54 -12.43
C GLN A 18 -13.41 -67.04 -10.98
N ASN A 19 -13.94 -66.30 -9.97
CA ASN A 19 -14.56 -66.80 -8.72
C ASN A 19 -13.70 -67.61 -7.70
N LEU A 20 -13.93 -67.65 -6.38
CA LEU A 20 -14.85 -67.03 -5.41
C LEU A 20 -14.39 -67.49 -3.99
N PHE A 21 -14.90 -66.80 -2.95
CA PHE A 21 -15.07 -67.23 -1.55
C PHE A 21 -13.87 -67.29 -0.58
N GLY A 22 -13.92 -66.37 0.39
CA GLY A 22 -13.27 -66.47 1.70
C GLY A 22 -14.03 -65.60 2.71
N LEU A 23 -15.11 -66.15 3.26
CA LEU A 23 -15.91 -65.58 4.34
C LEU A 23 -15.07 -65.47 5.62
N ASN A 24 -15.05 -64.29 6.26
CA ASN A 24 -14.78 -64.19 7.68
C ASN A 24 -15.91 -63.42 8.35
N ILE A 25 -16.76 -64.19 9.04
CA ILE A 25 -17.84 -63.76 9.89
C ILE A 25 -17.22 -63.44 11.26
N ALA A 26 -17.32 -62.19 11.70
CA ALA A 26 -17.25 -61.86 13.12
C ALA A 26 -18.57 -61.17 13.51
N ARG A 27 -19.33 -61.83 14.37
CA ARG A 27 -20.63 -61.40 14.89
C ARG A 27 -20.49 -60.15 15.77
N SER A 28 -21.56 -59.37 15.72
CA SER A 28 -21.97 -58.20 16.50
C SER A 28 -21.78 -58.31 18.02
N TYR A 29 -21.55 -57.18 18.71
CA TYR A 29 -22.43 -56.60 19.75
C TYR A 29 -21.81 -55.29 20.29
N ALA A 30 -22.36 -54.13 19.96
CA ALA A 30 -22.27 -52.91 20.77
C ALA A 30 -23.36 -51.91 20.36
N ALA A 31 -24.06 -51.38 21.37
CA ALA A 31 -25.33 -50.69 21.26
C ALA A 31 -25.32 -49.42 20.40
N ARG A 32 -26.45 -49.20 19.71
CA ARG A 32 -26.77 -48.00 18.92
C ARG A 32 -27.03 -46.83 19.87
N ALA A 33 -26.00 -46.06 20.19
CA ALA A 33 -26.17 -44.79 20.91
C ALA A 33 -26.99 -43.81 20.05
N LYS A 34 -28.16 -43.38 20.55
CA LYS A 34 -28.94 -42.27 20.00
C LYS A 34 -28.03 -41.04 19.88
N ARG A 35 -27.65 -40.66 18.66
CA ARG A 35 -27.13 -39.32 18.39
C ARG A 35 -28.27 -38.34 18.66
N ARG A 36 -28.18 -37.61 19.77
CA ARG A 36 -28.90 -36.35 19.93
C ARG A 36 -28.38 -35.41 18.85
N GLU A 37 -29.24 -35.00 17.94
CA GLU A 37 -28.99 -33.86 17.07
C GLU A 37 -28.85 -32.64 17.97
N LYS A 38 -27.62 -32.14 18.10
CA LYS A 38 -27.34 -30.86 18.69
C LYS A 38 -27.38 -29.87 17.53
N GLU A 39 -28.51 -29.18 17.39
CA GLU A 39 -28.61 -27.96 16.60
C GLU A 39 -27.63 -26.94 17.19
N GLU A 40 -26.41 -26.93 16.66
CA GLU A 40 -25.49 -25.82 16.86
C GLU A 40 -25.80 -24.78 15.79
N ASN A 41 -26.61 -23.79 16.17
CA ASN A 41 -26.56 -22.45 15.59
C ASN A 41 -25.17 -21.86 15.84
N ALA A 42 -24.17 -22.39 15.13
CA ALA A 42 -22.86 -21.82 15.03
C ALA A 42 -22.99 -20.61 14.11
N THR A 43 -23.20 -19.43 14.71
CA THR A 43 -22.80 -18.16 14.09
C THR A 43 -21.45 -18.38 13.42
N ALA A 44 -21.42 -18.30 12.09
CA ALA A 44 -20.23 -18.42 11.29
C ALA A 44 -19.31 -17.23 11.59
N VAL A 45 -18.61 -17.30 12.72
CA VAL A 45 -17.44 -16.48 12.98
C VAL A 45 -16.43 -16.95 11.95
N VAL A 46 -16.34 -16.22 10.84
CA VAL A 46 -15.25 -16.35 9.87
C VAL A 46 -13.97 -16.09 10.65
N ARG A 47 -13.39 -17.18 11.16
CA ARG A 47 -12.03 -17.16 11.71
C ARG A 47 -11.16 -16.77 10.52
N VAL A 48 -10.71 -15.52 10.52
CA VAL A 48 -9.65 -15.07 9.62
C VAL A 48 -8.43 -15.85 10.05
N GLU A 49 -8.20 -17.01 9.41
CA GLU A 49 -6.98 -17.76 9.58
C GLU A 49 -5.80 -16.82 9.28
N ASN A 50 -4.70 -17.00 10.01
CA ASN A 50 -3.44 -16.30 9.76
C ASN A 50 -2.90 -16.76 8.40
N GLU A 51 -3.48 -16.26 7.30
CA GLU A 51 -2.99 -16.50 5.95
C GLU A 51 -1.59 -15.91 5.86
N SER A 52 -0.60 -16.79 5.83
CA SER A 52 0.76 -16.43 5.47
C SER A 52 0.73 -15.63 4.15
N VAL A 53 1.51 -14.54 4.06
CA VAL A 53 1.48 -13.64 2.90
C VAL A 53 1.83 -14.41 1.62
N VAL A 54 0.83 -14.76 0.82
CA VAL A 54 1.05 -15.49 -0.43
C VAL A 54 1.49 -14.51 -1.53
N LEU A 55 2.73 -14.68 -1.99
CA LEU A 55 3.28 -13.94 -3.12
C LEU A 55 3.33 -14.84 -4.36
N ARG A 56 3.00 -14.28 -5.52
CA ARG A 56 3.09 -14.96 -6.80
C ARG A 56 4.55 -15.17 -7.20
N THR A 57 4.98 -16.42 -7.20
CA THR A 57 6.23 -16.93 -7.77
C THR A 57 5.97 -17.61 -9.12
N TYR A 58 7.02 -17.95 -9.85
CA TYR A 58 6.93 -18.54 -11.19
C TYR A 58 7.92 -19.70 -11.29
N LYS A 59 7.61 -20.72 -12.10
CA LYS A 59 8.55 -21.80 -12.41
C LYS A 59 9.86 -21.16 -12.93
N PRO A 60 11.03 -21.46 -12.34
CA PRO A 60 12.29 -20.78 -12.65
C PRO A 60 12.90 -21.31 -13.96
N ARG A 61 12.18 -21.20 -15.07
CA ARG A 61 12.65 -21.62 -16.41
C ARG A 61 13.81 -20.77 -16.92
N THR A 62 13.96 -19.54 -16.42
CA THR A 62 15.09 -18.65 -16.74
C THR A 62 15.68 -18.07 -15.45
N PRO A 63 16.98 -17.73 -15.42
CA PRO A 63 17.63 -17.17 -14.24
C PRO A 63 16.95 -15.86 -13.78
N GLY A 64 16.45 -15.04 -14.72
CA GLY A 64 15.75 -13.80 -14.40
C GLY A 64 14.37 -13.96 -13.77
N LEU A 65 13.74 -15.15 -13.88
CA LEU A 65 12.45 -15.45 -13.26
C LEU A 65 12.59 -16.03 -11.85
N ARG A 66 13.72 -16.65 -11.52
CA ARG A 66 13.97 -17.34 -10.25
C ARG A 66 13.63 -16.49 -9.02
N HIS A 67 14.00 -15.21 -9.05
CA HIS A 67 13.80 -14.27 -7.94
C HIS A 67 12.65 -13.28 -8.18
N LEU A 68 11.77 -13.54 -9.13
CA LEU A 68 10.64 -12.67 -9.41
C LEU A 68 9.48 -13.00 -8.45
N LYS A 69 9.14 -12.04 -7.58
CA LYS A 69 7.98 -12.14 -6.66
C LYS A 69 7.04 -10.96 -6.84
N ARG A 70 5.73 -11.22 -6.91
CA ARG A 70 4.69 -10.18 -7.00
C ARG A 70 3.60 -10.40 -5.95
N PRO A 71 3.04 -9.33 -5.37
CA PRO A 71 1.82 -9.46 -4.58
C PRO A 71 0.65 -9.85 -5.48
N ILE A 72 -0.19 -10.79 -5.01
CA ILE A 72 -1.42 -11.21 -5.70
C ILE A 72 -2.46 -10.11 -5.48
N ASN A 73 -3.05 -9.61 -6.56
CA ASN A 73 -4.05 -8.54 -6.52
C ASN A 73 -5.07 -8.78 -7.65
N ASP A 74 -5.79 -9.89 -7.57
CA ASP A 74 -6.64 -10.35 -8.68
C ASP A 74 -7.95 -9.57 -8.80
N HIS A 75 -8.35 -8.86 -7.73
CA HIS A 75 -9.48 -7.92 -7.70
C HIS A 75 -9.24 -6.61 -8.49
N LEU A 76 -8.02 -6.39 -9.01
CA LEU A 76 -7.71 -5.20 -9.78
C LEU A 76 -8.38 -5.24 -11.16
N TRP A 77 -8.89 -4.08 -11.56
CA TRP A 77 -9.41 -3.85 -12.89
C TRP A 77 -8.35 -4.14 -13.97
N LYS A 78 -8.73 -4.96 -14.96
CA LYS A 78 -7.85 -5.39 -16.05
C LYS A 78 -7.85 -4.44 -17.25
N GLY A 79 -8.82 -3.53 -17.33
CA GLY A 79 -8.99 -2.61 -18.46
C GLY A 79 -8.16 -1.33 -18.38
N ARG A 80 -8.51 -0.37 -19.24
CA ARG A 80 -7.88 0.97 -19.28
C ARG A 80 -8.42 1.87 -18.16
N PRO A 81 -7.65 2.89 -17.72
CA PRO A 81 -8.16 3.90 -16.79
C PRO A 81 -9.21 4.79 -17.46
N TYR A 82 -9.97 5.52 -16.65
CA TYR A 82 -10.88 6.55 -17.11
C TYR A 82 -10.11 7.70 -17.77
N LEU A 83 -10.15 7.75 -19.11
CA LEU A 83 -9.29 8.61 -19.92
C LEU A 83 -9.38 10.11 -19.58
N PRO A 84 -10.57 10.70 -19.33
CA PRO A 84 -10.70 12.12 -18.99
C PRO A 84 -9.92 12.54 -17.72
N LEU A 85 -9.75 11.63 -16.75
CA LEU A 85 -8.97 11.88 -15.54
C LEU A 85 -7.48 11.54 -15.68
N THR A 86 -6.97 11.50 -16.92
CA THR A 86 -5.58 11.18 -17.19
C THR A 86 -4.95 12.08 -18.24
N TYR A 87 -3.67 12.39 -18.06
CA TYR A 87 -2.87 13.13 -19.03
C TYR A 87 -1.49 12.47 -19.22
N PRO A 88 -0.80 12.64 -20.35
CA PRO A 88 0.46 11.93 -20.62
C PRO A 88 1.61 12.40 -19.72
N LYS A 89 2.40 11.45 -19.18
CA LYS A 89 3.71 11.76 -18.55
C LYS A 89 4.80 11.77 -19.62
N LYS A 90 5.03 12.95 -20.21
CA LYS A 90 6.00 13.17 -21.29
C LYS A 90 7.09 14.19 -20.91
N GLY A 91 8.03 14.43 -21.83
CA GLY A 91 9.08 15.44 -21.75
C GLY A 91 10.39 15.00 -21.09
N HIS A 92 11.40 15.86 -21.19
CA HIS A 92 12.75 15.63 -20.66
C HIS A 92 12.79 15.46 -19.12
N SER A 93 11.78 15.97 -18.41
CA SER A 93 11.61 15.75 -16.97
C SER A 93 11.54 14.26 -16.59
N LYS A 94 11.04 13.39 -17.48
CA LYS A 94 11.05 11.93 -17.28
C LYS A 94 12.48 11.37 -17.26
N GLY A 95 13.41 12.02 -17.95
CA GLY A 95 14.84 11.70 -17.96
C GLY A 95 15.65 12.27 -16.78
N GLY A 96 15.01 13.02 -15.87
CA GLY A 96 15.69 13.66 -14.74
C GLY A 96 16.41 14.97 -15.09
N ARG A 97 16.01 15.62 -16.18
CA ARG A 97 16.50 16.94 -16.59
C ARG A 97 15.65 18.08 -16.02
N ASN A 98 16.26 19.23 -15.73
CA ASN A 98 15.55 20.48 -15.42
C ASN A 98 15.16 21.25 -16.69
N ASN A 99 14.67 22.49 -16.54
CA ASN A 99 14.35 23.40 -17.65
C ASN A 99 15.58 23.78 -18.49
N SER A 100 16.78 23.85 -17.92
CA SER A 100 18.04 24.07 -18.65
C SER A 100 18.49 22.87 -19.49
N GLY A 101 17.80 21.73 -19.43
CA GLY A 101 18.21 20.50 -20.13
C GLY A 101 19.32 19.70 -19.44
N VAL A 102 19.83 20.17 -18.30
CA VAL A 102 20.90 19.50 -17.53
C VAL A 102 20.30 18.41 -16.63
N ILE A 103 21.03 17.30 -16.44
CA ILE A 103 20.62 16.23 -15.54
C ILE A 103 20.78 16.69 -14.09
N THR A 104 19.66 16.95 -13.42
CA THR A 104 19.64 17.28 -11.98
C THR A 104 19.30 16.07 -11.11
N VAL A 105 18.54 15.12 -11.66
CA VAL A 105 18.20 13.86 -10.98
C VAL A 105 18.82 12.68 -11.72
N ARG A 106 19.91 12.15 -11.17
CA ARG A 106 20.60 10.98 -11.73
C ARG A 106 19.70 9.73 -11.73
N HIS A 107 20.09 8.76 -12.55
CA HIS A 107 19.48 7.43 -12.64
C HIS A 107 18.03 7.38 -13.14
N ARG A 108 17.56 8.39 -13.88
CA ARG A 108 16.22 8.44 -14.48
C ARG A 108 16.28 8.39 -16.01
N GLY A 109 15.30 7.74 -16.64
CA GLY A 109 15.15 7.69 -18.10
C GLY A 109 14.86 6.27 -18.65
N GLY A 110 14.32 6.21 -19.86
CA GLY A 110 14.13 4.97 -20.62
C GLY A 110 13.03 4.02 -20.12
N GLY A 111 12.17 4.42 -19.16
CA GLY A 111 11.05 3.59 -18.71
C GLY A 111 9.86 3.57 -19.66
N ALA A 112 8.89 2.69 -19.39
CA ALA A 112 7.66 2.59 -20.17
C ALA A 112 6.89 3.94 -20.24
N LYS A 113 6.14 4.15 -21.33
CA LYS A 113 5.22 5.29 -21.48
C LYS A 113 4.12 5.20 -20.41
N ARG A 114 3.76 6.34 -19.81
CA ARG A 114 2.77 6.40 -18.72
C ARG A 114 1.82 7.57 -18.93
N ARG A 115 0.65 7.48 -18.30
CA ARG A 115 -0.27 8.59 -18.10
C ARG A 115 -0.34 8.90 -16.61
N ILE A 116 -0.37 10.16 -16.23
CA ILE A 116 -0.64 10.58 -14.85
C ILE A 116 -2.14 10.47 -14.62
N ARG A 117 -2.53 9.96 -13.46
CA ARG A 117 -3.93 9.93 -13.00
C ARG A 117 -4.14 11.12 -12.08
N THR A 118 -5.12 11.95 -12.38
CA THR A 118 -5.53 13.07 -11.54
C THR A 118 -6.31 12.51 -10.36
N VAL A 119 -5.61 12.31 -9.24
CA VAL A 119 -6.18 11.79 -8.00
C VAL A 119 -6.61 12.96 -7.12
N ASP A 120 -7.83 12.89 -6.60
CA ASP A 120 -8.34 13.82 -5.63
C ASP A 120 -7.77 13.50 -4.24
N PHE A 121 -6.84 14.36 -3.80
CA PHE A 121 -6.28 14.32 -2.45
C PHE A 121 -7.00 15.27 -1.49
N ILE A 122 -7.96 16.06 -1.97
CA ILE A 122 -8.63 17.11 -1.20
C ILE A 122 -9.99 16.62 -0.72
N ARG A 123 -10.77 15.94 -1.56
CA ARG A 123 -12.09 15.36 -1.20
C ARG A 123 -13.05 16.38 -0.60
N TRP A 124 -13.31 17.47 -1.33
CA TRP A 124 -14.32 18.47 -0.96
C TRP A 124 -15.75 18.07 -1.36
N ALA A 125 -15.92 17.20 -2.34
CA ALA A 125 -17.26 16.79 -2.77
C ALA A 125 -17.96 16.01 -1.64
N PRO A 126 -19.09 16.51 -1.10
CA PRO A 126 -19.84 15.80 -0.07
C PRO A 126 -20.67 14.65 -0.69
N GLY A 127 -21.34 13.90 0.18
CA GLY A 127 -22.27 12.85 -0.20
C GLY A 127 -21.63 11.49 -0.51
N PRO A 128 -22.47 10.46 -0.71
CA PRO A 128 -22.03 9.10 -0.97
C PRO A 128 -21.42 8.97 -2.37
N HIS A 129 -20.29 8.29 -2.43
CA HIS A 129 -19.59 7.95 -3.66
C HIS A 129 -19.44 6.43 -3.74
N LEU A 130 -19.95 5.85 -4.83
CA LEU A 130 -19.81 4.43 -5.11
C LEU A 130 -18.41 4.13 -5.67
N VAL A 131 -17.73 3.14 -5.11
CA VAL A 131 -16.48 2.61 -5.66
C VAL A 131 -16.83 1.73 -6.86
N GLU A 132 -16.64 2.23 -8.08
CA GLU A 132 -16.89 1.43 -9.29
C GLU A 132 -15.88 0.29 -9.44
N ARG A 133 -14.60 0.60 -9.22
CA ARG A 133 -13.49 -0.35 -9.43
C ARG A 133 -12.20 0.15 -8.82
N ILE A 134 -11.29 -0.80 -8.58
CA ILE A 134 -9.94 -0.54 -8.11
C ILE A 134 -8.96 -0.79 -9.24
N GLU A 135 -8.12 0.20 -9.52
CA GLU A 135 -7.19 0.19 -10.64
C GLU A 135 -5.73 0.23 -10.17
N TYR A 136 -4.87 -0.39 -10.98
CA TYR A 136 -3.43 -0.22 -10.87
C TYR A 136 -2.99 1.15 -11.39
N ASP A 137 -2.17 1.88 -10.61
CA ASP A 137 -1.49 3.08 -11.11
C ASP A 137 0.04 2.90 -11.24
N PRO A 138 0.62 3.04 -12.44
CA PRO A 138 2.06 2.99 -12.63
C PRO A 138 2.83 4.20 -12.05
N GLY A 139 2.14 5.27 -11.65
CA GLY A 139 2.73 6.48 -11.07
C GLY A 139 2.96 6.43 -9.56
N ARG A 140 2.41 5.42 -8.86
CA ARG A 140 2.46 5.31 -7.39
C ARG A 140 2.57 3.84 -6.93
N SER A 141 2.72 3.63 -5.63
CA SER A 141 2.80 2.28 -5.05
C SER A 141 1.44 1.72 -4.64
N ALA A 142 0.58 2.55 -4.04
CA ALA A 142 -0.79 2.18 -3.65
C ALA A 142 -1.71 2.03 -4.88
N HIS A 143 -2.83 1.34 -4.71
CA HIS A 143 -3.87 1.29 -5.74
C HIS A 143 -4.75 2.54 -5.69
N ILE A 144 -5.55 2.75 -6.73
CA ILE A 144 -6.56 3.82 -6.75
C ILE A 144 -7.94 3.25 -6.94
N ALA A 145 -8.93 3.90 -6.34
CA ALA A 145 -10.33 3.61 -6.56
C ALA A 145 -10.90 4.67 -7.50
N LEU A 146 -11.64 4.24 -8.52
CA LEU A 146 -12.50 5.12 -9.28
C LEU A 146 -13.85 5.20 -8.57
N LEU A 147 -14.20 6.42 -8.19
CA LEU A 147 -15.45 6.73 -7.53
C LEU A 147 -16.43 7.34 -8.51
N THR A 148 -17.72 7.10 -8.29
CA THR A 148 -18.83 7.81 -8.92
C THR A 148 -19.70 8.41 -7.82
N ASN A 149 -19.83 9.73 -7.83
CA ASN A 149 -20.72 10.43 -6.92
C ASN A 149 -22.18 10.09 -7.27
N GLN A 150 -22.96 9.64 -6.29
CA GLN A 150 -24.33 9.18 -6.55
C GLN A 150 -25.29 10.34 -6.89
N ALA A 151 -25.03 11.56 -6.41
CA ALA A 151 -25.91 12.70 -6.63
C ALA A 151 -25.77 13.32 -8.03
N ASN A 152 -24.56 13.33 -8.59
CA ASN A 152 -24.28 14.03 -9.86
C ASN A 152 -23.57 13.19 -10.93
N GLY A 153 -23.28 11.92 -10.65
CA GLY A 153 -22.59 11.01 -11.57
C GLY A 153 -21.13 11.36 -11.87
N LYS A 154 -20.55 12.40 -11.25
CA LYS A 154 -19.17 12.82 -11.50
C LYS A 154 -18.21 11.77 -10.98
N LYS A 155 -17.21 11.44 -11.81
CA LYS A 155 -16.19 10.46 -11.47
C LYS A 155 -14.93 11.12 -10.92
N SER A 156 -14.31 10.49 -9.93
CA SER A 156 -13.04 10.95 -9.36
C SER A 156 -12.15 9.78 -8.96
N TYR A 157 -10.84 9.96 -9.00
CA TYR A 157 -9.92 8.96 -8.45
C TYR A 157 -9.53 9.32 -7.04
N ILE A 158 -9.53 8.35 -6.13
CA ILE A 158 -8.91 8.45 -4.80
C ILE A 158 -7.85 7.37 -4.62
N VAL A 159 -6.99 7.51 -3.60
CA VAL A 159 -6.15 6.39 -3.16
C VAL A 159 -7.05 5.35 -2.49
N ALA A 160 -6.94 4.09 -2.90
CA ALA A 160 -7.73 3.02 -2.31
C ALA A 160 -7.24 2.66 -0.91
N ALA A 161 -8.17 2.41 0.01
CA ALA A 161 -7.87 1.84 1.31
C ALA A 161 -7.57 0.34 1.20
N ASP A 162 -6.87 -0.20 2.18
CA ASP A 162 -6.68 -1.64 2.30
C ASP A 162 -7.99 -2.35 2.63
N GLY A 163 -8.35 -3.37 1.85
CA GLY A 163 -9.65 -4.05 1.97
C GLY A 163 -10.83 -3.36 1.28
N MET A 164 -10.66 -2.16 0.71
CA MET A 164 -11.69 -1.54 -0.15
C MET A 164 -11.94 -2.42 -1.39
N ARG A 165 -13.19 -2.53 -1.85
CA ARG A 165 -13.59 -3.28 -3.05
C ARG A 165 -14.58 -2.49 -3.91
N ALA A 166 -14.81 -2.98 -5.14
CA ALA A 166 -15.88 -2.47 -5.98
C ALA A 166 -17.23 -2.74 -5.31
N GLY A 167 -18.14 -1.77 -5.35
CA GLY A 167 -19.43 -1.81 -4.66
C GLY A 167 -19.44 -1.10 -3.30
N ASP A 168 -18.28 -0.87 -2.68
CA ASP A 168 -18.21 -0.11 -1.43
C ASP A 168 -18.70 1.34 -1.65
N VAL A 169 -19.40 1.90 -0.66
CA VAL A 169 -19.80 3.31 -0.65
C VAL A 169 -18.91 4.07 0.34
N VAL A 170 -18.30 5.15 -0.14
CA VAL A 170 -17.45 6.02 0.67
C VAL A 170 -17.97 7.45 0.63
N GLN A 171 -17.78 8.18 1.73
CA GLN A 171 -18.22 9.55 1.86
C GLN A 171 -17.08 10.46 2.32
N SER A 172 -17.18 11.74 1.98
CA SER A 172 -16.36 12.76 2.63
C SER A 172 -17.20 13.71 3.45
N TYR A 173 -16.79 13.89 4.70
CA TYR A 173 -17.38 14.80 5.68
C TYR A 173 -16.53 16.07 5.86
N ARG A 174 -15.64 16.37 4.89
CA ARG A 174 -14.73 17.51 4.96
C ARG A 174 -15.47 18.85 4.87
N SER A 175 -16.53 18.92 4.06
CA SER A 175 -17.36 20.11 3.86
C SER A 175 -18.40 20.33 4.95
N GLY A 176 -18.52 19.39 5.90
CA GLY A 176 -19.54 19.41 6.94
C GLY A 176 -20.25 18.07 7.07
N ILE A 177 -21.01 17.95 8.17
CA ILE A 177 -21.89 16.82 8.46
C ILE A 177 -23.21 17.07 7.73
N PRO A 178 -23.76 16.09 6.97
CA PRO A 178 -25.05 16.26 6.29
C PRO A 178 -26.17 16.43 7.31
N LYS A 179 -27.21 17.19 6.96
CA LYS A 179 -28.31 17.53 7.85
C LYS A 179 -29.03 16.28 8.38
N ASP A 180 -29.30 15.30 7.54
CA ASP A 180 -29.93 14.04 7.92
C ASP A 180 -29.18 13.30 9.04
N LEU A 181 -27.85 13.38 9.01
CA LEU A 181 -27.00 12.78 10.04
C LEU A 181 -27.03 13.59 11.34
N LEU A 182 -27.09 14.92 11.25
CA LEU A 182 -27.25 15.82 12.39
C LEU A 182 -28.62 15.67 13.07
N ASP A 183 -29.68 15.55 12.28
CA ASP A 183 -31.06 15.34 12.74
C ASP A 183 -31.17 13.98 13.46
N SER A 184 -30.50 12.95 12.96
CA SER A 184 -30.41 11.64 13.63
C SER A 184 -29.67 11.65 14.98
N MET A 185 -28.99 12.75 15.31
CA MET A 185 -28.32 12.99 16.59
C MET A 185 -29.08 13.97 17.49
N GLY A 186 -30.26 14.45 17.07
CA GLY A 186 -31.05 15.41 17.85
C GLY A 186 -30.48 16.84 17.84
N GLY A 187 -29.70 17.20 16.81
CA GLY A 187 -29.19 18.56 16.62
C GLY A 187 -27.87 18.91 17.32
N VAL A 188 -27.38 18.06 18.23
CA VAL A 188 -26.07 18.22 18.89
C VAL A 188 -25.08 17.20 18.34
N VAL A 189 -23.83 17.61 18.11
CA VAL A 189 -22.77 16.71 17.62
C VAL A 189 -22.23 15.88 18.78
N ASP A 190 -22.70 14.64 18.91
CA ASP A 190 -22.12 13.64 19.78
C ASP A 190 -20.89 13.00 19.11
N PRO A 191 -19.67 13.12 19.68
CA PRO A 191 -18.45 12.53 19.11
C PRO A 191 -18.49 11.00 18.95
N GLY A 192 -19.16 10.29 19.86
CA GLY A 192 -19.29 8.83 19.86
C GLY A 192 -20.24 8.34 18.77
N VAL A 193 -21.42 8.94 18.68
CA VAL A 193 -22.41 8.60 17.62
C VAL A 193 -21.87 8.98 16.24
N LEU A 194 -21.24 10.16 16.13
CA LEU A 194 -20.59 10.59 14.89
C LEU A 194 -19.50 9.60 14.48
N ALA A 195 -18.62 9.20 15.40
CA ALA A 195 -17.56 8.24 15.09
C ALA A 195 -18.12 6.89 14.64
N SER A 196 -19.16 6.36 15.29
CA SER A 196 -19.77 5.08 14.93
C SER A 196 -20.33 5.08 13.50
N LYS A 197 -21.01 6.16 13.09
CA LYS A 197 -21.63 6.28 11.77
C LYS A 197 -20.66 6.70 10.66
N THR A 198 -19.60 7.45 11.00
CA THR A 198 -18.74 8.08 9.97
C THR A 198 -17.34 7.47 9.85
N CYS A 199 -16.81 6.87 10.92
CA CYS A 199 -15.45 6.35 11.00
C CYS A 199 -15.30 4.98 10.30
N TRP A 200 -15.80 4.88 9.07
CA TRP A 200 -15.65 3.71 8.23
C TRP A 200 -14.48 3.85 7.28
N ARG A 201 -13.85 2.70 6.99
CA ARG A 201 -12.71 2.63 6.08
C ARG A 201 -13.02 3.33 4.76
N GLY A 202 -12.11 4.20 4.32
CA GLY A 202 -12.24 4.90 3.05
C GLY A 202 -13.04 6.21 3.15
N ASN A 203 -13.72 6.49 4.26
CA ASN A 203 -14.31 7.81 4.50
C ASN A 203 -13.23 8.83 4.82
N CYS A 204 -13.45 10.06 4.37
CA CYS A 204 -12.52 11.18 4.61
C CYS A 204 -13.17 12.23 5.50
N LEU A 205 -12.52 12.52 6.62
CA LEU A 205 -12.98 13.43 7.65
C LEU A 205 -11.90 14.45 8.00
N PRO A 206 -12.29 15.61 8.56
CA PRO A 206 -11.39 16.44 9.34
C PRO A 206 -10.81 15.65 10.53
N VAL A 207 -9.53 15.86 10.86
CA VAL A 207 -8.85 15.07 11.91
C VAL A 207 -9.53 15.22 13.29
N HIS A 208 -10.14 16.37 13.59
CA HIS A 208 -10.85 16.56 14.85
C HIS A 208 -12.06 15.64 15.06
N MET A 209 -12.73 15.21 13.99
CA MET A 209 -13.89 14.31 14.08
C MET A 209 -13.51 12.84 14.32
N ILE A 210 -12.27 12.47 14.03
CA ILE A 210 -11.82 11.07 14.06
C ILE A 210 -11.38 10.69 15.47
N PRO A 211 -11.82 9.59 16.09
CA PRO A 211 -11.44 9.26 17.45
C PRO A 211 -9.94 8.97 17.61
N VAL A 212 -9.42 9.23 18.81
CA VAL A 212 -8.02 8.95 19.17
C VAL A 212 -7.75 7.44 19.04
N GLY A 213 -6.53 7.06 18.62
CA GLY A 213 -6.15 5.67 18.39
C GLY A 213 -6.50 5.13 17.00
N THR A 214 -7.38 5.81 16.26
CA THR A 214 -7.77 5.39 14.91
C THR A 214 -6.59 5.43 13.93
N THR A 215 -6.52 4.43 13.06
CA THR A 215 -5.57 4.40 11.94
C THR A 215 -6.11 5.17 10.75
N VAL A 216 -5.30 6.07 10.22
CA VAL A 216 -5.65 6.95 9.10
C VAL A 216 -4.54 7.00 8.07
N TYR A 217 -4.89 7.20 6.81
CA TYR A 217 -3.97 7.44 5.71
C TYR A 217 -4.39 8.71 4.95
N ASN A 218 -3.56 9.19 4.02
CA ASN A 218 -3.81 10.46 3.32
C ASN A 218 -4.03 11.66 4.28
N VAL A 219 -3.09 11.86 5.21
CA VAL A 219 -3.22 12.94 6.20
C VAL A 219 -2.74 14.27 5.61
N GLY A 220 -3.57 15.31 5.72
CA GLY A 220 -3.26 16.69 5.37
C GLY A 220 -2.35 17.36 6.40
N SER A 221 -1.87 18.57 6.09
CA SER A 221 -1.12 19.41 7.04
C SER A 221 -1.85 20.68 7.41
N ARG A 222 -2.55 21.28 6.43
CA ARG A 222 -3.31 22.54 6.53
C ARG A 222 -4.81 22.26 6.36
N PRO A 223 -5.70 23.15 6.84
CA PRO A 223 -7.16 23.01 6.72
C PRO A 223 -7.69 22.79 5.31
N THR A 224 -7.19 23.52 4.33
CA THR A 224 -7.73 23.53 2.95
C THR A 224 -6.88 22.73 1.96
N ALA A 225 -5.65 22.39 2.32
CA ALA A 225 -4.75 21.65 1.46
C ALA A 225 -5.14 20.16 1.38
N GLY A 226 -4.78 19.51 0.27
CA GLY A 226 -4.93 18.08 0.14
C GLY A 226 -3.98 17.26 1.03
N ALA A 227 -4.20 15.96 1.04
CA ALA A 227 -3.37 14.98 1.72
C ALA A 227 -1.91 15.01 1.26
N VAL A 228 -0.98 14.99 2.22
CA VAL A 228 0.47 15.01 1.97
C VAL A 228 1.20 13.83 2.58
N PHE A 229 0.75 13.34 3.74
CA PHE A 229 1.38 12.26 4.49
C PHE A 229 0.68 10.92 4.26
N CYS A 230 1.42 9.82 4.44
CA CYS A 230 0.91 8.45 4.41
C CYS A 230 0.05 8.12 3.18
N ARG A 231 0.60 8.42 1.98
CA ARG A 231 -0.04 8.14 0.67
C ARG A 231 0.53 6.90 -0.03
N SER A 232 1.63 6.37 0.49
CA SER A 232 2.33 5.23 -0.10
C SER A 232 1.64 3.93 0.31
N ALA A 233 1.82 2.88 -0.51
CA ALA A 233 1.29 1.55 -0.21
C ALA A 233 1.62 1.07 1.21
N GLY A 234 0.60 0.59 1.93
CA GLY A 234 0.70 0.07 3.29
C GLY A 234 1.06 1.10 4.37
N THR A 235 1.09 2.40 4.04
CA THR A 235 1.39 3.43 5.04
C THR A 235 0.14 3.94 5.72
N TYR A 236 0.28 4.27 7.00
CA TYR A 236 -0.77 4.85 7.82
C TYR A 236 -0.15 5.80 8.87
N ALA A 237 -1.01 6.46 9.61
CA ALA A 237 -0.72 7.31 10.75
C ALA A 237 -1.76 7.01 11.83
N THR A 238 -1.44 7.36 13.07
CA THR A 238 -2.34 7.14 14.21
C THR A 238 -2.58 8.46 14.92
N ILE A 239 -3.83 8.76 15.24
CA ILE A 239 -4.18 9.92 16.06
C ILE A 239 -3.76 9.62 17.50
N VAL A 240 -2.84 10.42 18.04
CA VAL A 240 -2.26 10.19 19.37
C VAL A 240 -3.02 10.93 20.43
N SER A 241 -3.25 12.22 20.21
CA SER A 241 -3.97 13.06 21.15
C SER A 241 -4.61 14.23 20.43
N LYS A 242 -5.68 14.74 21.02
CA LYS A 242 -6.34 15.96 20.61
C LYS A 242 -6.34 16.91 21.79
N GLU A 243 -6.23 18.20 21.51
CA GLU A 243 -6.37 19.26 22.51
C GLU A 243 -7.89 19.47 22.73
N GLU A 244 -8.50 18.58 23.52
CA GLU A 244 -9.93 18.57 23.89
C GLU A 244 -10.08 18.80 25.40
N GLU A 245 -11.11 19.55 25.78
CA GLU A 245 -11.53 19.75 27.18
C GLU A 245 -12.85 19.01 27.43
N THR A 246 -13.02 18.50 28.65
CA THR A 246 -14.24 17.81 29.07
C THR A 246 -15.24 18.84 29.57
N ARG A 247 -16.42 18.89 28.97
CA ARG A 247 -17.56 19.66 29.49
C ARG A 247 -18.12 19.01 30.75
N GLU A 248 -18.96 19.75 31.48
CA GLU A 248 -19.66 19.26 32.68
C GLU A 248 -20.47 17.98 32.39
N ASP A 249 -21.01 17.85 31.18
CA ASP A 249 -21.75 16.67 30.71
C ASP A 249 -20.87 15.44 30.40
N GLY A 250 -19.55 15.51 30.63
CA GLY A 250 -18.59 14.46 30.29
C GLY A 250 -18.23 14.40 28.79
N THR A 251 -18.84 15.24 27.95
CA THR A 251 -18.55 15.31 26.51
C THR A 251 -17.24 16.06 26.25
N ARG A 252 -16.38 15.50 25.38
CA ARG A 252 -15.11 16.12 24.99
C ARG A 252 -15.31 17.07 23.83
N VAL A 253 -14.92 18.32 24.00
CA VAL A 253 -15.00 19.36 22.96
C VAL A 253 -13.61 19.87 22.62
N MET A 254 -13.37 20.10 21.34
CA MET A 254 -12.07 20.52 20.86
C MET A 254 -11.82 22.01 21.12
N THR A 255 -10.92 22.32 22.05
CA THR A 255 -10.49 23.70 22.36
C THR A 255 -9.29 24.11 21.51
N GLY A 256 -8.38 23.18 21.22
CA GLY A 256 -7.15 23.47 20.48
C GLY A 256 -7.31 23.57 18.96
N LYS A 257 -6.32 24.21 18.31
CA LYS A 257 -6.27 24.34 16.84
C LYS A 257 -5.58 23.17 16.15
N PHE A 258 -4.95 22.27 16.92
CA PHE A 258 -4.12 21.20 16.39
C PHE A 258 -4.46 19.84 16.99
N VAL A 259 -4.21 18.80 16.21
CA VAL A 259 -4.25 17.40 16.61
C VAL A 259 -2.85 16.81 16.49
N THR A 260 -2.48 15.99 17.46
CA THR A 260 -1.19 15.31 17.48
C THR A 260 -1.32 13.94 16.81
N VAL A 261 -0.51 13.72 15.77
CA VAL A 261 -0.55 12.52 14.93
C VAL A 261 0.82 11.88 14.84
N ARG A 262 0.88 10.56 15.01
CA ARG A 262 2.07 9.73 14.77
C ARG A 262 2.10 9.31 13.30
N LEU A 263 3.11 9.76 12.56
CA LEU A 263 3.31 9.39 11.16
C LEU A 263 3.97 8.01 11.01
N GLN A 264 3.97 7.47 9.79
CA GLN A 264 4.66 6.21 9.43
C GLN A 264 6.14 6.16 9.83
N SER A 265 6.82 7.31 9.93
CA SER A 265 8.21 7.41 10.36
C SER A 265 8.42 7.22 11.87
N GLY A 266 7.34 7.18 12.66
CA GLY A 266 7.35 7.27 14.12
C GLY A 266 7.48 8.68 14.67
N GLU A 267 7.57 9.71 13.81
CA GLU A 267 7.53 11.11 14.25
C GLU A 267 6.13 11.49 14.71
N ILE A 268 6.02 12.10 15.89
CA ILE A 268 4.78 12.63 16.43
C ILE A 268 4.76 14.14 16.20
N ARG A 269 3.73 14.63 15.53
CA ARG A 269 3.63 16.04 15.13
C ARG A 269 2.23 16.60 15.28
N LYS A 270 2.15 17.92 15.46
CA LYS A 270 0.92 18.69 15.36
C LYS A 270 0.51 18.86 13.90
N ILE A 271 -0.78 18.71 13.65
CA ILE A 271 -1.48 18.90 12.37
C ILE A 271 -2.72 19.75 12.66
N SER A 272 -3.16 20.58 11.73
CA SER A 272 -4.36 21.40 11.94
C SER A 272 -5.60 20.54 12.19
N LYS A 273 -6.51 21.02 13.05
CA LYS A 273 -7.78 20.35 13.38
C LYS A 273 -8.65 20.02 12.17
N ASP A 274 -8.63 20.90 11.17
CA ASP A 274 -9.47 20.82 9.97
C ASP A 274 -8.75 20.14 8.79
N ALA A 275 -7.53 19.65 9.01
CA ALA A 275 -6.83 18.90 7.97
C ALA A 275 -7.60 17.62 7.65
N CYS A 276 -7.58 17.20 6.38
CA CYS A 276 -8.23 15.96 5.98
C CYS A 276 -7.44 14.72 6.41
N ALA A 277 -8.13 13.64 6.74
CA ALA A 277 -7.56 12.31 6.86
C ALA A 277 -8.59 11.27 6.40
N THR A 278 -8.12 10.17 5.81
CA THR A 278 -8.98 9.05 5.37
C THR A 278 -8.81 7.88 6.32
N ILE A 279 -9.90 7.27 6.77
CA ILE A 279 -9.87 6.16 7.73
C ILE A 279 -9.29 4.89 7.10
N GLY A 280 -8.38 4.24 7.81
CA GLY A 280 -7.76 2.96 7.45
C GLY A 280 -6.29 3.06 7.07
N VAL A 281 -5.84 2.10 6.28
CA VAL A 281 -4.45 1.99 5.78
C VAL A 281 -4.47 2.13 4.25
N ALA A 282 -3.41 2.70 3.67
CA ALA A 282 -3.28 2.73 2.21
C ALA A 282 -3.13 1.31 1.63
N SER A 283 -3.83 1.01 0.53
CA SER A 283 -3.82 -0.30 -0.13
C SER A 283 -2.43 -0.81 -0.57
N ASN A 284 -2.38 -2.09 -0.97
CA ASN A 284 -1.18 -2.77 -1.48
C ASN A 284 -0.08 -2.95 -0.41
N ILE A 285 -0.45 -3.39 0.80
CA ILE A 285 0.47 -3.55 1.95
C ILE A 285 1.70 -4.39 1.56
N HIS A 286 1.50 -5.44 0.75
CA HIS A 286 2.57 -6.34 0.33
C HIS A 286 3.51 -5.79 -0.76
N HIS A 287 3.36 -4.52 -1.16
CA HIS A 287 4.24 -3.86 -2.14
C HIS A 287 5.72 -3.97 -1.77
N GLN A 288 6.05 -3.88 -0.47
CA GLN A 288 7.42 -3.92 0.02
C GLN A 288 8.12 -5.27 -0.19
N HIS A 289 7.36 -6.37 -0.29
CA HIS A 289 7.90 -7.72 -0.43
C HIS A 289 8.13 -8.13 -1.90
N ARG A 290 7.78 -7.26 -2.86
CA ARG A 290 7.99 -7.54 -4.29
C ARG A 290 9.48 -7.62 -4.63
N GLN A 291 9.83 -8.53 -5.54
CA GLN A 291 11.18 -8.66 -6.06
C GLN A 291 11.17 -8.52 -7.58
N LEU A 292 12.11 -7.74 -8.13
CA LEU A 292 12.11 -7.43 -9.57
C LEU A 292 12.65 -8.58 -10.44
N GLY A 293 13.48 -9.46 -9.86
CA GLY A 293 14.10 -10.62 -10.52
C GLY A 293 15.26 -10.28 -11.46
N LYS A 294 15.13 -9.25 -12.31
CA LYS A 294 16.15 -8.90 -13.32
C LYS A 294 16.32 -7.39 -13.50
N ALA A 295 17.51 -6.98 -13.96
CA ALA A 295 17.85 -5.57 -14.21
C ALA A 295 16.91 -4.89 -15.21
N GLY A 296 16.48 -5.60 -16.26
CA GLY A 296 15.56 -5.07 -17.28
C GLY A 296 14.24 -4.56 -16.70
N ARG A 297 13.73 -5.16 -15.61
CA ARG A 297 12.51 -4.67 -14.97
C ARG A 297 12.71 -3.31 -14.30
N SER A 298 13.88 -3.05 -13.72
CA SER A 298 14.24 -1.72 -13.21
C SER A 298 14.27 -0.68 -14.33
N ARG A 299 14.76 -1.05 -15.53
CA ARG A 299 14.77 -0.17 -16.70
C ARG A 299 13.35 0.24 -17.09
N TRP A 300 12.42 -0.72 -17.17
CA TRP A 300 10.99 -0.43 -17.44
C TRP A 300 10.35 0.51 -16.41
N LEU A 301 10.85 0.49 -15.17
CA LEU A 301 10.41 1.38 -14.10
C LEU A 301 10.96 2.81 -14.20
N ASN A 302 11.69 3.15 -15.27
CA ASN A 302 12.36 4.45 -15.48
C ASN A 302 13.55 4.68 -14.52
N ILE A 303 14.25 3.60 -14.19
CA ILE A 303 15.44 3.58 -13.33
C ILE A 303 16.63 3.13 -14.18
N ARG A 304 17.63 4.00 -14.34
CA ARG A 304 18.91 3.69 -15.00
C ARG A 304 19.91 3.11 -13.99
N PRO A 305 21.00 2.45 -14.45
CA PRO A 305 22.05 1.95 -13.56
C PRO A 305 22.64 3.05 -12.66
N THR A 306 23.04 2.66 -11.45
CA THR A 306 23.76 3.52 -10.50
C THR A 306 25.22 3.08 -10.47
N VAL A 307 26.12 3.93 -10.94
CA VAL A 307 27.57 3.70 -10.85
C VAL A 307 28.03 4.09 -9.45
N ARG A 308 28.85 3.24 -8.83
CA ARG A 308 29.40 3.49 -7.49
C ARG A 308 30.56 4.47 -7.57
N GLY A 309 30.72 5.34 -6.57
CA GLY A 309 31.83 6.30 -6.53
C GLY A 309 33.22 5.67 -6.55
N VAL A 310 33.39 4.49 -5.93
CA VAL A 310 34.66 3.72 -5.94
C VAL A 310 35.00 3.10 -7.30
N ALA A 311 34.09 3.17 -8.28
CA ALA A 311 34.33 2.69 -9.64
C ALA A 311 34.61 3.84 -10.62
N MET A 312 34.73 5.07 -10.09
CA MET A 312 34.96 6.30 -10.85
C MET A 312 36.41 6.76 -10.70
N ASN A 313 36.81 7.75 -11.51
CA ASN A 313 38.08 8.42 -11.36
C ASN A 313 38.05 9.45 -10.21
N ALA A 314 39.22 9.86 -9.73
CA ALA A 314 39.35 10.82 -8.63
C ALA A 314 38.66 12.17 -8.91
N PHE A 315 38.61 12.58 -10.19
CA PHE A 315 37.93 13.80 -10.63
C PHE A 315 36.40 13.73 -10.49
N GLU A 316 35.79 12.57 -10.73
CA GLU A 316 34.33 12.44 -10.83
C GLU A 316 33.65 12.23 -9.47
N HIS A 317 34.34 11.59 -8.53
CA HIS A 317 33.80 11.28 -7.22
C HIS A 317 34.89 11.30 -6.16
N PRO A 318 34.61 11.81 -4.94
CA PRO A 318 35.57 11.76 -3.82
C PRO A 318 36.01 10.36 -3.35
N HIS A 319 35.47 9.29 -3.96
CA HIS A 319 35.83 7.90 -3.65
C HIS A 319 36.56 7.24 -4.82
N GLY A 320 36.74 7.95 -5.93
CA GLY A 320 37.37 7.43 -7.12
C GLY A 320 38.89 7.48 -7.05
N GLY A 321 39.53 6.78 -7.98
CA GLY A 321 40.99 6.66 -8.07
C GLY A 321 41.61 5.59 -7.17
N GLY A 322 42.94 5.59 -7.10
CA GLY A 322 43.74 4.54 -6.46
C GLY A 322 43.95 3.32 -7.37
N ARG A 323 45.00 2.52 -7.08
CA ARG A 323 45.24 1.25 -7.76
C ARG A 323 44.38 0.15 -7.13
N GLY A 324 43.69 -0.63 -7.95
CA GLY A 324 42.79 -1.70 -7.48
C GLY A 324 41.52 -1.18 -6.78
N LYS A 325 40.81 -2.07 -6.08
CA LYS A 325 39.57 -1.72 -5.37
C LYS A 325 39.89 -1.09 -4.01
N SER A 326 40.04 0.23 -3.98
CA SER A 326 40.27 0.99 -2.74
C SER A 326 39.09 1.91 -2.39
N LYS A 327 39.02 2.29 -1.11
CA LYS A 327 38.12 3.36 -0.62
C LYS A 327 38.88 4.67 -0.36
N GLY A 328 40.19 4.69 -0.61
CA GLY A 328 41.05 5.88 -0.45
C GLY A 328 41.06 6.46 0.96
N ASN A 329 40.82 5.64 1.99
CA ASN A 329 40.65 6.04 3.40
C ASN A 329 39.71 7.26 3.59
N ARG A 330 38.72 7.42 2.72
CA ARG A 330 37.80 8.57 2.72
C ARG A 330 36.46 8.20 3.34
N ASN A 331 35.95 9.08 4.20
CA ASN A 331 34.61 8.92 4.76
C ASN A 331 33.52 8.87 3.67
N PRO A 332 32.43 8.10 3.85
CA PRO A 332 31.38 7.98 2.84
C PRO A 332 30.64 9.29 2.55
N VAL A 333 30.85 9.87 1.38
CA VAL A 333 30.23 11.11 0.90
C VAL A 333 29.51 10.90 -0.44
N SER A 334 28.62 11.84 -0.77
CA SER A 334 28.01 11.95 -2.10
C SER A 334 29.02 12.49 -3.12
N PRO A 335 28.71 12.51 -4.43
CA PRO A 335 29.58 13.12 -5.43
C PRO A 335 29.91 14.59 -5.15
N TRP A 336 29.01 15.28 -4.43
CA TRP A 336 29.15 16.68 -4.04
C TRP A 336 29.67 16.86 -2.60
N GLY A 337 30.36 15.86 -2.04
CA GLY A 337 31.01 15.95 -0.72
C GLY A 337 30.08 15.86 0.50
N ILE A 338 28.75 15.85 0.32
CA ILE A 338 27.81 15.72 1.45
C ILE A 338 27.95 14.35 2.14
N PRO A 339 28.14 14.25 3.46
CA PRO A 339 28.24 12.98 4.18
C PRO A 339 26.99 12.11 4.05
N THR A 340 27.19 10.82 3.74
CA THR A 340 26.09 9.85 3.46
C THR A 340 25.84 8.84 4.58
N LYS A 341 26.75 8.76 5.55
CA LYS A 341 26.65 7.89 6.74
C LYS A 341 26.86 8.70 8.03
N SER A 342 26.96 8.00 9.16
CA SER A 342 27.25 8.58 10.48
C SER A 342 26.20 9.57 11.01
N GLY A 343 24.99 9.57 10.44
CA GLY A 343 23.87 10.32 10.98
C GLY A 343 23.78 11.80 10.57
N TYR A 344 24.56 12.24 9.58
CA TYR A 344 24.49 13.61 9.07
C TYR A 344 23.06 14.02 8.69
N LYS A 345 22.58 15.14 9.23
CA LYS A 345 21.21 15.64 9.05
C LYS A 345 21.19 16.72 7.95
N THR A 346 20.49 16.45 6.84
CA THR A 346 20.43 17.35 5.68
C THR A 346 19.38 18.46 5.79
N ARG A 347 18.52 18.44 6.82
CA ARG A 347 17.59 19.54 7.08
C ARG A 347 18.37 20.77 7.53
N ARG A 348 18.13 21.91 6.88
CA ARG A 348 18.78 23.20 7.23
C ARG A 348 18.49 23.56 8.70
N LYS A 349 19.53 23.94 9.45
CA LYS A 349 19.43 24.27 10.89
C LYS A 349 18.40 25.37 11.17
N ARG A 350 18.41 26.45 10.38
CA ARG A 350 17.48 27.60 10.53
C ARG A 350 16.02 27.23 10.20
N ASN A 351 15.78 26.17 9.44
CA ASN A 351 14.42 25.70 9.11
C ASN A 351 13.98 24.63 10.13
N VAL A 352 13.74 25.05 11.37
CA VAL A 352 13.30 24.15 12.46
C VAL A 352 11.86 23.68 12.22
N ASN A 353 11.55 22.42 12.55
CA ASN A 353 10.18 21.91 12.44
C ASN A 353 9.36 22.31 13.66
N LYS A 354 8.71 23.47 13.60
CA LYS A 354 7.88 23.98 14.72
C LYS A 354 6.70 23.06 15.07
N TRP A 355 6.32 22.16 14.16
CA TRP A 355 5.18 21.26 14.32
C TRP A 355 5.52 19.93 15.00
N VAL A 356 6.80 19.61 15.23
CA VAL A 356 7.18 18.33 15.82
C VAL A 356 7.01 18.39 17.33
N VAL A 357 6.29 17.40 17.88
CA VAL A 357 6.18 17.19 19.33
C VAL A 357 7.26 16.22 19.76
N THR A 358 7.33 15.05 19.11
CA THR A 358 8.36 14.05 19.37
C THR A 358 9.10 13.73 18.08
N PRO A 359 10.42 13.94 18.01
CA PRO A 359 11.19 13.64 16.82
C PRO A 359 11.23 12.14 16.54
N ARG A 360 11.42 11.75 15.28
CA ARG A 360 11.62 10.34 14.92
C ARG A 360 12.81 9.72 15.67
N VAL A 361 12.63 8.49 16.12
CA VAL A 361 13.70 7.68 16.70
C VAL A 361 14.79 7.43 15.67
N ARG A 362 16.05 7.59 16.08
CA ARG A 362 17.23 7.36 15.23
C ARG A 362 17.88 6.04 15.60
N ASN A 363 18.13 5.23 14.58
CA ASN A 363 18.74 3.92 14.74
C ASN A 363 20.25 3.96 15.07
N MET A 364 20.90 5.12 14.92
CA MET A 364 22.33 5.34 15.20
C MET A 364 23.28 4.30 14.56
N GLY A 365 22.94 3.77 13.39
CA GLY A 365 23.76 2.78 12.69
C GLY A 365 23.69 1.35 13.23
N LYS A 366 22.93 1.08 14.30
CA LYS A 366 22.78 -0.26 14.86
C LYS A 366 22.09 -1.20 13.87
N ARG A 367 22.56 -2.45 13.74
CA ARG A 367 21.91 -3.44 12.87
C ARG A 367 20.55 -3.79 13.48
N ARG A 368 19.47 -3.69 12.69
CA ARG A 368 18.15 -4.17 13.13
C ARG A 368 18.15 -5.70 13.10
N ALA A 369 17.72 -6.32 14.19
CA ALA A 369 17.46 -7.75 14.20
C ALA A 369 16.47 -8.08 13.08
N LYS A 370 16.74 -9.16 12.34
CA LYS A 370 15.82 -9.68 11.35
C LYS A 370 14.71 -10.37 12.15
N LYS A 371 13.74 -9.59 12.67
CA LYS A 371 12.55 -10.19 13.30
C LYS A 371 11.98 -11.16 12.27
N SER A 372 11.88 -12.44 12.63
CA SER A 372 11.01 -13.40 11.94
C SER A 372 9.64 -12.74 11.89
N GLN A 373 9.20 -12.41 10.67
CA GLN A 373 7.82 -12.03 10.40
C GLN A 373 7.03 -13.29 10.16
#